data_AF-A0A382A5A6-F1
#
_entry.id   AF-A0A382A5A6-F1
#
_cell.length_a   1.000
_cell.length_b   1.000
_cell.length_c   1.000
_cell.angle_alpha   90.00
_cell.angle_beta   90.00
_cell.angle_gamma   90.00
#
_symmetry.space_group_name_H-M   'P 1'
#
loop_
_entity.id
_entity.type
_entity.pdbx_description
1 polymer ?
#
loop_
_entity_poly.entity_id
_entity_poly.type
_entity_poly.pdbx_seq_one_letter_code
_entity_poly.pdbx_strand_id
1 'polypeptide(L)'
;MAATPQERKKFINKGMSLVEEGLPGWFGTFADMMTLLFAFFVLLAAISTIDPVKLQNMADGMGKSVGKKEELDNQSMSLGDIHKAAAEMIEEMKKDSETGETPVEVTTSPKGVTIGISSDISFQSGSAQTKPGFLDILKKIIPTIQESYFQIAVEGHTDSDQLPKALR
;
A
#
# COMPACT_ATOMS: atom_id res chain seq x y z
N MET A 1 11.44 70.18 -44.30
CA MET A 1 12.33 70.64 -43.22
C MET A 1 12.69 69.42 -42.39
N ALA A 2 13.97 69.03 -42.35
CA ALA A 2 14.38 67.82 -41.62
C ALA A 2 14.36 68.06 -40.11
N ALA A 3 13.85 67.11 -39.33
CA ALA A 3 13.81 67.20 -37.88
C ALA A 3 15.21 67.44 -37.30
N THR A 4 15.30 68.40 -36.37
CA THR A 4 16.57 68.75 -35.74
C THR A 4 17.06 67.60 -34.87
N PRO A 5 18.39 67.47 -34.63
CA PRO A 5 18.94 66.42 -33.77
C PRO A 5 18.34 66.39 -32.35
N GLN A 6 17.89 67.54 -31.83
CA GLN A 6 17.27 67.66 -30.51
C GLN A 6 15.83 67.12 -30.49
N GLU A 7 15.04 67.39 -31.54
CA GLU A 7 13.69 66.84 -31.68
C GLU A 7 13.72 65.31 -31.78
N ARG A 8 14.68 64.75 -32.53
CA ARG A 8 14.88 63.29 -32.62
C ARG A 8 15.17 62.66 -31.26
N LYS A 9 16.01 63.27 -30.43
CA LYS A 9 16.27 62.79 -29.04
C LYS A 9 15.01 62.83 -28.18
N LYS A 10 14.18 63.87 -28.33
CA LYS A 10 12.91 64.00 -27.60
C LYS A 10 11.92 62.89 -27.97
N PHE A 11 11.86 62.52 -29.25
CA PHE A 11 11.02 61.41 -29.71
C PHE A 11 11.52 60.05 -29.20
N ILE A 12 12.84 59.82 -29.15
CA ILE A 12 13.42 58.58 -28.60
C ILE A 12 13.12 58.43 -27.11
N ASN A 13 13.30 59.49 -26.32
CA ASN A 13 13.00 59.45 -24.88
C ASN A 13 11.51 59.23 -24.60
N LYS A 14 10.64 59.85 -25.40
CA LYS A 14 9.18 59.64 -25.31
C LYS A 14 8.79 58.21 -25.67
N GLY A 15 9.47 57.58 -26.64
CA GLY A 15 9.27 56.19 -27.01
C GLY A 15 9.69 55.21 -25.90
N MET A 16 10.82 55.47 -25.23
CA MET A 16 11.28 54.63 -24.11
C MET A 16 10.32 54.64 -22.92
N SER A 17 9.69 55.77 -22.61
CA SER A 17 8.72 55.86 -21.50
C SER A 17 7.35 55.24 -21.80
N LEU A 18 7.10 54.79 -23.03
CA LEU A 18 5.84 54.18 -23.44
C LEU A 18 5.91 52.64 -23.42
N VAL A 19 7.07 52.06 -23.14
CA VAL A 19 7.24 50.62 -22.98
C VAL A 19 6.97 50.28 -21.52
N GLU A 20 5.89 49.54 -21.28
CA GLU A 20 5.61 48.95 -19.98
C GLU A 20 6.66 47.88 -19.69
N GLU A 21 7.47 48.07 -18.63
CA GLU A 21 8.44 47.07 -18.20
C GLU A 21 7.68 45.79 -17.82
N GLY A 22 7.76 44.78 -18.69
CA GLY A 22 7.14 43.49 -18.46
C GLY A 22 7.77 42.72 -17.30
N LEU A 23 7.33 41.49 -17.09
CA LEU A 23 7.80 40.65 -16.00
C LEU A 23 9.33 40.43 -16.09
N PRO A 24 10.08 40.53 -14.98
CA PRO A 24 11.53 40.35 -15.00
C PRO A 24 11.94 39.00 -15.61
N GLY A 25 12.94 39.00 -16.49
CA GLY A 25 13.36 37.79 -17.21
C GLY A 25 13.79 36.61 -16.32
N TRP A 26 14.24 36.88 -15.09
CA TRP A 26 14.59 35.85 -14.10
C TRP A 26 13.36 35.10 -13.55
N PHE A 27 12.17 35.71 -13.59
CA PHE A 27 10.95 35.11 -13.05
C PHE A 27 10.56 33.85 -13.82
N GLY A 28 10.84 33.80 -15.13
CA GLY A 28 10.61 32.60 -15.95
C GLY A 28 11.43 31.40 -15.48
N THR A 29 12.73 31.59 -15.25
CA THR A 29 13.62 30.52 -14.74
C THR A 29 13.29 30.12 -13.31
N PHE A 30 12.85 31.07 -12.48
CA PHE A 30 12.39 30.76 -11.12
C PHE A 30 11.10 29.94 -11.13
N ALA A 31 10.12 30.32 -11.96
CA ALA A 31 8.88 29.58 -12.11
C ALA A 31 9.14 28.15 -12.61
N ASP A 32 10.06 27.96 -13.56
CA ASP A 32 10.45 26.65 -14.08
C ASP A 32 11.10 25.75 -13.01
N MET A 33 12.01 26.28 -12.19
CA MET A 33 12.58 25.50 -11.09
C MET A 33 11.54 25.13 -10.02
N MET A 34 10.59 26.02 -9.73
CA MET A 34 9.51 25.76 -8.77
C MET A 34 8.51 24.71 -9.27
N THR A 35 8.17 24.71 -10.57
CA THR A 35 7.28 23.71 -11.16
C THR A 35 7.96 22.34 -11.28
N LEU A 36 9.25 22.28 -11.60
CA LEU A 36 10.01 21.02 -11.57
C LEU A 36 10.09 20.41 -10.17
N LEU A 37 10.34 21.24 -9.15
CA LEU A 37 10.34 20.80 -7.76
C LEU A 37 8.97 20.28 -7.34
N PHE A 38 7.89 21.00 -7.69
CA PHE A 38 6.52 20.56 -7.41
C PHE A 38 6.18 19.24 -8.10
N ALA A 39 6.49 19.10 -9.40
CA ALA A 39 6.28 17.87 -10.15
C ALA A 39 7.07 16.69 -9.55
N PHE A 40 8.29 16.93 -9.09
CA PHE A 40 9.10 15.93 -8.40
C PHE A 40 8.44 15.46 -7.08
N PHE A 41 7.94 16.38 -6.25
CA PHE A 41 7.24 16.01 -5.01
C PHE A 41 5.90 15.31 -5.27
N VAL A 42 5.15 15.69 -6.30
CA VAL A 42 3.93 14.98 -6.71
C VAL A 42 4.25 13.56 -7.16
N LEU A 43 5.33 13.36 -7.91
CA LEU A 43 5.80 12.02 -8.31
C LEU A 43 6.23 11.19 -7.10
N LEU A 44 6.99 11.78 -6.16
CA LEU A 44 7.36 11.09 -4.91
C LEU A 44 6.13 10.72 -4.08
N ALA A 45 5.16 11.64 -3.96
CA ALA A 45 3.90 11.39 -3.25
C ALA A 45 3.07 10.27 -3.93
N ALA A 46 3.06 10.22 -5.26
CA ALA A 46 2.39 9.16 -6.02
C ALA A 46 3.00 7.76 -5.79
N ILE A 47 4.29 7.68 -5.45
CA ILE A 47 4.98 6.41 -5.16
C ILE A 47 4.94 6.06 -3.66
N SER A 48 4.58 7.01 -2.79
CA SER A 48 4.84 6.94 -1.34
C SER A 48 4.10 5.84 -0.59
N THR A 49 3.05 5.24 -1.12
CA THR A 49 2.46 4.03 -0.53
C THR A 49 1.81 3.20 -1.63
N ILE A 50 2.64 2.50 -2.37
CA ILE A 50 2.20 1.42 -3.23
C ILE A 50 1.86 0.23 -2.32
N ASP A 51 0.57 0.05 -2.05
CA ASP A 51 0.07 -1.17 -1.41
C ASP A 51 0.21 -2.33 -2.41
N PRO A 52 1.00 -3.38 -2.10
CA PRO A 52 1.21 -4.50 -3.01
C PRO A 52 -0.11 -5.15 -3.46
N VAL A 53 -1.15 -5.11 -2.61
CA VAL A 53 -2.48 -5.65 -2.93
C VAL A 53 -3.20 -4.81 -3.98
N LYS A 54 -3.09 -3.48 -3.93
CA LYS A 54 -3.71 -2.59 -4.93
C LYS A 54 -3.02 -2.67 -6.27
N LEU A 55 -1.69 -2.81 -6.31
CA LEU A 55 -0.99 -3.06 -7.57
C LEU A 55 -1.35 -4.40 -8.18
N GLN A 56 -1.49 -5.45 -7.37
CA GLN A 56 -1.93 -6.76 -7.85
C GLN A 56 -3.34 -6.66 -8.45
N ASN A 57 -4.27 -6.02 -7.76
CA ASN A 57 -5.64 -5.82 -8.23
C ASN A 57 -5.71 -4.97 -9.51
N MET A 58 -4.87 -3.94 -9.64
CA MET A 58 -4.75 -3.14 -10.86
C MET A 58 -4.08 -3.91 -12.00
N ALA A 59 -3.05 -4.71 -11.71
CA ALA A 59 -2.37 -5.56 -12.67
C ALA A 59 -3.26 -6.72 -13.17
N ASP A 60 -4.15 -7.25 -12.32
CA ASP A 60 -5.14 -8.25 -12.73
C ASP A 60 -6.28 -7.63 -13.54
N GLY A 61 -6.66 -6.39 -13.23
CA GLY A 61 -7.61 -5.62 -14.04
C GLY A 61 -7.07 -5.23 -15.41
N MET A 62 -5.77 -4.92 -15.51
CA MET A 62 -5.11 -4.51 -16.75
C MET A 62 -4.57 -5.70 -17.56
N GLY A 63 -4.16 -6.78 -16.88
CA GLY A 63 -3.65 -8.01 -17.48
C GLY A 63 -4.72 -8.89 -18.16
N LYS A 64 -6.01 -8.63 -17.92
CA LYS A 64 -7.11 -9.28 -18.67
C LYS A 64 -7.41 -8.64 -20.02
N SER A 65 -6.96 -7.40 -20.28
CA SER A 65 -7.29 -6.65 -21.51
C SER A 65 -6.09 -6.33 -22.41
N VAL A 66 -4.87 -6.45 -21.90
CA VAL A 66 -3.64 -6.16 -22.65
C VAL A 66 -2.84 -7.45 -22.87
N GLY A 67 -3.15 -8.16 -23.95
CA GLY A 67 -2.22 -9.11 -24.57
C GLY A 67 -2.04 -10.43 -23.83
N LYS A 68 -2.37 -11.52 -24.54
CA LYS A 68 -2.02 -12.91 -24.26
C LYS A 68 -0.74 -13.05 -23.42
N LYS A 69 -0.89 -13.38 -22.14
CA LYS A 69 0.21 -13.79 -21.25
C LYS A 69 0.81 -15.07 -21.85
N GLU A 70 2.05 -14.98 -22.32
CA GLU A 70 2.90 -16.17 -22.29
C GLU A 70 3.04 -16.57 -20.82
N GLU A 71 2.82 -17.86 -20.57
CA GLU A 71 2.91 -18.48 -19.27
C GLU A 71 4.36 -18.35 -18.77
N LEU A 72 4.62 -17.29 -18.01
CA LEU A 72 5.66 -17.31 -17.01
C LEU A 72 5.16 -18.26 -15.91
N ASP A 73 5.48 -19.53 -16.11
CA ASP A 73 5.55 -20.58 -15.10
C ASP A 73 6.48 -20.11 -13.97
N ASN A 74 5.91 -19.35 -13.06
CA ASN A 74 6.36 -19.29 -11.68
C ASN A 74 5.09 -19.41 -10.86
N GLN A 75 4.75 -20.66 -10.58
CA GLN A 75 3.88 -21.08 -9.50
C GLN A 75 4.24 -20.28 -8.26
N SER A 76 3.60 -19.16 -8.00
CA SER A 76 3.69 -18.50 -6.70
C SER A 76 2.38 -17.76 -6.54
N MET A 77 1.53 -18.28 -5.63
CA MET A 77 0.34 -17.58 -5.18
C MET A 77 0.71 -16.14 -4.87
N SER A 78 0.08 -15.20 -5.55
CA SER A 78 0.36 -13.81 -5.30
C SER A 78 -0.22 -13.41 -3.93
N LEU A 79 0.27 -12.33 -3.30
CA LEU A 79 -0.23 -11.93 -1.97
C LEU A 79 -1.74 -11.69 -1.98
N GLY A 80 -2.30 -11.27 -3.12
CA GLY A 80 -3.73 -11.16 -3.34
C GLY A 80 -4.46 -12.52 -3.34
N ASP A 81 -3.87 -13.54 -3.96
CA ASP A 81 -4.43 -14.90 -4.00
C ASP A 81 -4.39 -15.56 -2.62
N ILE A 82 -3.30 -15.34 -1.87
CA ILE A 82 -3.17 -15.82 -0.48
C ILE A 82 -4.23 -15.16 0.41
N HIS A 83 -4.43 -13.84 0.27
CA HIS A 83 -5.46 -13.14 1.03
C HIS A 83 -6.86 -13.67 0.70
N LYS A 84 -7.15 -13.88 -0.59
CA LYS A 84 -8.43 -14.41 -1.04
C LYS A 84 -8.68 -15.83 -0.54
N ALA A 85 -7.69 -16.72 -0.66
CA ALA A 85 -7.77 -18.08 -0.15
C ALA A 85 -7.96 -18.12 1.37
N ALA A 86 -7.20 -17.29 2.10
CA ALA A 86 -7.34 -17.18 3.56
C ALA A 86 -8.71 -16.63 3.98
N ALA A 87 -9.23 -15.63 3.24
CA ALA A 87 -10.56 -15.07 3.49
C ALA A 87 -11.68 -16.08 3.19
N GLU A 88 -11.58 -16.83 2.10
CA GLU A 88 -12.55 -17.88 1.74
C GLU A 88 -12.58 -19.00 2.80
N MET A 89 -11.41 -19.42 3.31
CA MET A 89 -11.34 -20.40 4.41
C MET A 89 -12.00 -19.91 5.69
N ILE A 90 -11.94 -18.61 5.97
CA ILE A 90 -12.56 -18.02 7.16
C ILE A 90 -14.07 -17.91 7.00
N GLU A 91 -14.55 -17.58 5.80
CA GLU A 91 -15.98 -17.59 5.49
C GLU A 91 -16.59 -18.99 5.63
N GLU A 92 -15.83 -20.05 5.30
CA GLU A 92 -16.24 -21.43 5.59
C GLU A 92 -16.29 -21.72 7.09
N MET A 93 -15.31 -21.23 7.87
CA MET A 93 -15.27 -21.42 9.33
C MET A 93 -16.38 -20.65 10.07
N LYS A 94 -16.82 -19.51 9.54
CA LYS A 94 -17.95 -18.73 10.09
C LYS A 94 -19.29 -19.44 9.93
N LYS A 95 -19.47 -20.24 8.87
CA LYS A 95 -20.71 -21.00 8.64
C LYS A 95 -20.91 -22.12 9.67
N ASP A 96 -19.82 -22.61 10.27
CA ASP A 96 -19.83 -23.69 11.25
C ASP A 96 -19.95 -23.20 12.71
N SER A 97 -19.79 -21.90 12.99
CA SER A 97 -19.85 -21.33 14.34
C SER A 97 -21.17 -20.60 14.59
N GLU A 98 -22.08 -21.22 15.34
CA GLU A 98 -23.36 -20.64 15.77
C GLU A 98 -23.22 -19.42 16.72
N THR A 99 -22.01 -19.08 17.15
CA THR A 99 -21.72 -18.12 18.22
C THR A 99 -21.43 -16.69 17.78
N GLY A 100 -21.40 -16.38 16.48
CA GLY A 100 -21.26 -14.99 15.98
C GLY A 100 -19.92 -14.29 16.27
N GLU A 101 -19.00 -14.92 17.02
CA GLU A 101 -17.63 -14.46 17.22
C GLU A 101 -16.73 -15.05 16.14
N THR A 102 -16.03 -14.20 15.40
CA THR A 102 -15.10 -14.62 14.34
C THR A 102 -13.81 -15.12 14.99
N PRO A 103 -13.52 -16.43 15.00
CA PRO A 103 -12.39 -16.96 15.76
C PRO A 103 -11.03 -16.64 15.12
N VAL A 104 -11.07 -16.22 13.84
CA VAL A 104 -9.92 -15.95 12.99
C VAL A 104 -10.14 -14.62 12.27
N GLU A 105 -9.15 -13.74 12.33
CA GLU A 105 -9.09 -12.47 11.62
C GLU A 105 -7.92 -12.50 10.63
N VAL A 106 -8.15 -12.05 9.40
CA VAL A 106 -7.08 -11.91 8.40
C VAL A 106 -6.93 -10.45 8.02
N THR A 107 -5.72 -9.96 8.21
CA THR A 107 -5.34 -8.61 7.84
C THR A 107 -4.21 -8.66 6.83
N THR A 108 -4.19 -7.67 5.93
CA THR A 108 -3.12 -7.55 4.93
C THR A 108 -2.31 -6.31 5.22
N SER A 109 -0.99 -6.47 5.24
CA SER A 109 -0.03 -5.40 5.49
C SER A 109 1.01 -5.37 4.37
N PRO A 110 1.77 -4.27 4.20
CA PRO A 110 2.86 -4.19 3.22
C PRO A 110 3.95 -5.26 3.42
N LYS A 111 4.03 -5.84 4.64
CA LYS A 111 4.96 -6.91 4.99
C LYS A 111 4.43 -8.32 4.68
N GLY A 112 3.13 -8.48 4.37
CA GLY A 112 2.51 -9.78 4.09
C GLY A 112 1.08 -9.92 4.62
N VAL A 113 0.58 -11.15 4.59
CA VAL A 113 -0.74 -11.53 5.12
C VAL A 113 -0.58 -12.00 6.56
N THR A 114 -1.34 -11.41 7.49
CA THR A 114 -1.34 -11.79 8.91
C THR A 114 -2.65 -12.50 9.24
N ILE A 115 -2.54 -13.70 9.81
CA ILE A 115 -3.67 -14.51 10.28
C ILE A 115 -3.66 -14.46 11.81
N GLY A 116 -4.57 -13.68 12.38
CA GLY A 116 -4.81 -13.60 13.82
C GLY A 116 -5.82 -14.66 14.25
N ILE A 117 -5.51 -15.42 15.29
CA ILE A 117 -6.40 -16.44 15.85
C ILE A 117 -6.61 -16.13 17.33
N SER A 118 -7.87 -16.16 17.78
CA SER A 118 -8.20 -15.85 19.17
C SER A 118 -7.65 -16.91 20.14
N SER A 119 -7.07 -16.47 21.26
CA SER A 119 -6.48 -17.36 22.27
C SER A 119 -7.50 -18.33 22.87
N ASP A 120 -8.77 -17.94 22.98
CA ASP A 120 -9.82 -18.73 23.63
C ASP A 120 -10.12 -20.03 22.89
N ILE A 121 -9.98 -20.03 21.56
CA ILE A 121 -10.15 -21.24 20.74
C ILE A 121 -8.83 -22.01 20.59
N SER A 122 -7.69 -21.34 20.74
CA SER A 122 -6.36 -21.92 20.54
C SER A 122 -5.85 -22.70 21.74
N PHE A 123 -5.97 -22.12 22.94
CA PHE A 123 -5.28 -22.58 24.13
C PHE A 123 -6.21 -22.63 25.36
N GLN A 124 -5.82 -23.40 26.37
CA GLN A 124 -6.41 -23.25 27.70
C GLN A 124 -5.76 -22.07 28.43
N SER A 125 -6.50 -21.41 29.33
CA SER A 125 -5.98 -20.28 30.10
C SER A 125 -4.69 -20.66 30.84
N GLY A 126 -3.62 -19.89 30.63
CA GLY A 126 -2.31 -20.11 31.23
C GLY A 126 -1.55 -21.35 30.72
N SER A 127 -2.00 -21.99 29.64
CA SER A 127 -1.35 -23.18 29.07
C SER A 127 -0.97 -22.95 27.61
N ALA A 128 0.16 -23.53 27.18
CA ALA A 128 0.56 -23.60 25.78
C ALA A 128 -0.01 -24.85 25.07
N GLN A 129 -0.82 -25.65 25.76
CA GLN A 129 -1.39 -26.87 25.19
C GLN A 129 -2.54 -26.53 24.25
N THR A 130 -2.42 -26.96 23.00
CA THR A 130 -3.38 -26.69 21.93
C THR A 130 -4.70 -27.44 22.14
N LYS A 131 -5.82 -26.76 21.93
CA LYS A 131 -7.14 -27.39 21.87
C LYS A 131 -7.35 -28.16 20.56
N PRO A 132 -8.19 -29.21 20.52
CA PRO A 132 -8.45 -29.96 19.29
C PRO A 132 -9.00 -29.09 18.14
N GLY A 133 -9.91 -28.15 18.43
CA GLY A 133 -10.47 -27.27 17.41
C GLY A 133 -9.43 -26.36 16.73
N PHE A 134 -8.36 -26.00 17.46
CA PHE A 134 -7.24 -25.24 16.89
C PHE A 134 -6.42 -26.06 15.89
N LEU A 135 -6.26 -27.37 16.15
CA LEU A 135 -5.56 -28.26 15.22
C LEU A 135 -6.30 -28.37 13.89
N ASP A 136 -7.63 -28.34 13.91
CA ASP A 136 -8.44 -28.39 12.70
C ASP A 136 -8.31 -27.10 11.89
N ILE A 137 -8.19 -25.94 12.55
CA ILE A 137 -7.88 -24.67 11.89
C ILE A 137 -6.49 -24.71 11.25
N LEU A 138 -5.47 -25.16 11.98
CA LEU A 138 -4.12 -25.29 11.44
C LEU A 138 -4.06 -26.20 10.21
N LYS A 139 -4.79 -27.33 10.22
CA LYS A 139 -4.86 -28.23 9.05
C LYS A 139 -5.42 -27.55 7.80
N LYS A 140 -6.38 -26.62 7.95
CA LYS A 140 -6.92 -25.86 6.80
C LYS A 140 -5.92 -24.83 6.27
N ILE A 141 -5.07 -24.26 7.14
CA ILE A 141 -4.08 -23.24 6.76
C ILE A 141 -2.80 -23.86 6.16
N ILE A 142 -2.39 -25.06 6.60
CA ILE A 142 -1.21 -25.78 6.12
C ILE A 142 -1.08 -25.81 4.58
N PRO A 143 -2.11 -26.20 3.79
CA PRO A 143 -1.97 -26.25 2.33
C PRO A 143 -1.64 -24.87 1.72
N THR A 144 -2.26 -23.79 2.23
CA THR A 144 -1.98 -22.42 1.78
C THR A 144 -0.56 -21.98 2.11
N ILE A 145 -0.05 -22.42 3.25
CA ILE A 145 1.33 -22.14 3.66
C ILE A 145 2.32 -22.94 2.80
N GLN A 146 2.04 -24.21 2.51
CA GLN A 146 2.93 -25.07 1.72
C GLN A 146 3.09 -24.62 0.27
N GLU A 147 2.06 -24.01 -0.30
CA GLU A 147 2.09 -23.42 -1.64
C GLU A 147 2.71 -22.01 -1.69
N SER A 148 3.00 -21.43 -0.52
CA SER A 148 3.56 -20.08 -0.41
C SER A 148 5.09 -20.10 -0.40
N TYR A 149 5.69 -19.19 -1.16
CA TYR A 149 7.15 -18.99 -1.22
C TYR A 149 7.64 -17.99 -0.17
N PHE A 150 6.72 -17.36 0.58
CA PHE A 150 7.05 -16.34 1.56
C PHE A 150 7.55 -16.96 2.87
N GLN A 151 8.42 -16.23 3.57
CA GLN A 151 8.87 -16.63 4.89
C GLN A 151 7.70 -16.61 5.89
N ILE A 152 7.58 -17.69 6.67
CA ILE A 152 6.54 -17.84 7.69
C ILE A 152 7.11 -17.39 9.03
N ALA A 153 6.38 -16.51 9.72
CA ALA A 153 6.66 -16.10 11.10
C ALA A 153 5.48 -16.48 11.99
N VAL A 154 5.76 -17.04 13.17
CA VAL A 154 4.76 -17.39 14.18
C VAL A 154 5.01 -16.54 15.41
N GLU A 155 4.06 -15.67 15.74
CA GLU A 155 4.16 -14.73 16.86
C GLU A 155 3.07 -15.04 17.90
N GLY A 156 3.47 -15.05 19.18
CA GLY A 156 2.56 -15.25 20.31
C GLY A 156 2.42 -13.97 21.12
N HIS A 157 1.20 -13.61 21.51
CA HIS A 157 0.92 -12.45 22.33
C HIS A 157 0.40 -12.87 23.70
N THR A 158 0.74 -12.09 24.73
CA THR A 158 0.18 -12.21 26.08
C THR A 158 -0.43 -10.87 26.48
N ASP A 159 -1.34 -10.90 27.44
CA ASP A 159 -1.78 -9.68 28.12
C ASP A 159 -0.67 -9.15 29.05
N SER A 160 -0.98 -8.06 29.75
CA SER A 160 -0.10 -7.44 30.74
C SER A 160 -0.35 -7.93 32.17
N ASP A 161 -1.28 -8.87 32.36
CA ASP A 161 -1.64 -9.37 33.68
C ASP A 161 -0.64 -10.42 34.15
N GLN A 162 -0.36 -10.42 35.45
CA GLN A 162 0.56 -11.41 36.01
C GLN A 162 -0.09 -12.79 36.02
N LEU A 163 0.67 -13.77 35.54
CA LEU A 163 0.23 -15.17 35.50
C LEU A 163 -0.15 -15.63 36.92
N PRO A 164 -1.41 -16.09 37.14
CA PRO A 164 -1.88 -16.46 38.47
C PRO A 164 -0.99 -17.53 39.11
N LYS A 165 -0.71 -17.40 40.41
CA LYS A 165 0.13 -18.36 41.15
C LYS A 165 -0.38 -19.80 41.10
N ALA A 166 -1.68 -19.99 40.86
CA ALA A 166 -2.32 -21.31 40.74
C ALA A 166 -1.99 -22.02 39.41
N LEU A 167 -1.52 -21.29 38.40
CA LEU A 167 -1.18 -21.80 37.06
C LEU A 167 0.34 -21.79 36.81
N ARG A 168 1.13 -21.56 37.87
CA ARG A 168 2.58 -21.40 37.82
C ARG A 168 3.31 -22.70 38.18
#